data_AF-A0A1H0U686-F1
#
_entry.id   AF-A0A1H0U686-F1
#
_cell.length_a   1.000
_cell.length_b   1.000
_cell.length_c   1.000
_cell.angle_alpha   90.00
_cell.angle_beta   90.00
_cell.angle_gamma   90.00
#
_symmetry.space_group_name_H-M   'P 1'
#
loop_
_entity.id
_entity.type
_entity.pdbx_description
1 polymer ?
#
loop_
_entity_poly.entity_id
_entity_poly.type
_entity_poly.pdbx_seq_one_letter_code
_entity_poly.pdbx_strand_id
1 'polypeptide(L)' 'MRETILALITGVIVGFLFALLRLPIPAPPALAGVTGIVGVYLGFKLFTWVSVFFNKGV' A
#
# COMPACT_ATOMS: atom_id res chain seq x y z
N MET A 1 -6.83 -4.21 12.85
CA MET A 1 -7.70 -3.12 12.31
C MET A 1 -7.34 -1.78 12.92
N ARG A 2 -7.03 -1.73 14.22
CA ARG A 2 -6.56 -0.53 14.92
C ARG A 2 -5.31 0.06 14.24
N GLU A 3 -4.40 -0.80 13.83
CA GLU A 3 -3.16 -0.49 13.13
C GLU A 3 -3.42 0.16 11.76
N THR A 4 -4.41 -0.34 11.03
CA THR A 4 -4.80 0.20 9.72
C THR A 4 -5.35 1.61 9.84
N ILE A 5 -6.19 1.87 10.85
CA ILE A 5 -6.74 3.20 11.14
C ILE A 5 -5.62 4.15 11.56
N LEU A 6 -4.71 3.70 12.43
CA LEU A 6 -3.56 4.49 12.85
C LEU A 6 -2.63 4.81 11.68
N ALA A 7 -2.36 3.84 10.78
CA ALA A 7 -1.55 4.05 9.58
C ALA A 7 -2.20 5.04 8.59
N LEU A 8 -3.52 5.02 8.46
CA LEU A 8 -4.25 6.00 7.66
C LEU A 8 -4.10 7.41 8.25
N ILE A 9 -4.34 7.55 9.56
CA ILE A 9 -4.26 8.84 10.26
C ILE A 9 -2.82 9.39 10.20
N THR A 10 -1.81 8.56 10.45
CA THR A 10 -0.42 8.98 10.36
C THR A 10 -0.06 9.38 8.93
N GLY A 11 -0.50 8.64 7.91
CA GLY A 11 -0.29 9.00 6.50
C GLY A 11 -0.88 10.37 6.15
N VAL A 12 -2.11 10.66 6.63
CA VAL A 12 -2.76 11.97 6.43
C VAL A 12 -1.98 13.08 7.13
N ILE A 13 -1.62 12.90 8.40
CA ILE A 13 -0.89 13.91 9.18
C ILE A 13 0.48 14.19 8.57
N VAL A 14 1.24 13.15 8.20
CA VAL A 14 2.56 13.30 7.58
C VAL A 14 2.44 14.00 6.23
N GLY A 15 1.49 13.60 5.37
CA GLY A 15 1.26 14.27 4.08
C GLY A 15 0.90 15.75 4.24
N PHE A 16 0.04 16.06 5.21
CA PHE A 16 -0.35 17.43 5.52
C PHE A 16 0.84 18.27 6.02
N LEU A 17 1.63 17.75 6.96
CA LEU A 17 2.79 18.47 7.51
C LEU A 17 3.86 18.73 6.44
N PHE A 18 4.13 17.77 5.56
CA PHE A 18 5.12 17.95 4.50
C PHE A 18 4.66 18.97 3.45
N ALA A 19 3.37 18.97 3.10
CA ALA A 19 2.79 20.00 2.24
C ALA A 19 2.84 21.38 2.90
N LEU A 20 2.53 21.47 4.20
CA LEU A 20 2.55 22.71 4.98
C LEU A 20 3.96 23.30 5.08
N LEU A 21 4.96 22.47 5.34
CA LEU A 21 6.36 22.87 5.48
C LEU A 21 7.08 23.01 4.12
N ARG A 22 6.40 22.74 3.00
CA ARG A 22 6.97 22.71 1.64
C ARG A 22 8.23 21.84 1.54
N LEU A 23 8.29 20.78 2.34
CA LEU A 23 9.39 19.83 2.32
C LEU A 23 9.18 18.84 1.16
N PRO A 24 10.25 18.33 0.55
CA PRO A 24 10.13 17.21 -0.39
C PRO A 24 9.43 16.04 0.32
N ILE A 25 8.35 15.55 -0.29
CA ILE A 25 7.54 14.48 0.27
C ILE A 25 8.35 13.16 0.30
N PRO A 26 8.38 12.43 1.43
CA PRO A 26 9.07 11.14 1.57
C PRO A 26 8.22 10.00 1.01
N ALA A 27 6.94 10.25 0.73
CA ALA A 27 6.04 9.31 0.08
C ALA A 27 6.36 9.20 -1.42
N PRO A 28 6.02 8.07 -2.08
CA PRO A 28 6.24 7.90 -3.51
C PRO A 28 5.70 9.13 -4.29
N PRO A 29 6.57 9.88 -4.97
CA PRO A 29 6.24 11.23 -5.44
C PRO A 29 5.23 11.26 -6.60
N ALA A 30 4.80 10.10 -7.11
CA ALA A 30 3.89 9.97 -8.23
C ALA A 30 2.79 8.93 -7.93
N LEU A 31 1.61 9.13 -8.52
CA LEU A 31 0.53 8.14 -8.55
C LEU A 31 1.04 6.75 -8.96
N ALA A 32 2.04 6.70 -9.85
CA ALA A 32 2.74 5.49 -10.29
C ALA A 32 3.31 4.66 -9.13
N GLY A 33 3.87 5.29 -8.09
CA GLY A 33 4.43 4.59 -6.93
C GLY A 33 3.35 3.97 -6.05
N VAL A 34 2.24 4.68 -5.84
CA VAL A 34 1.08 4.17 -5.08
C VAL A 34 0.43 3.01 -5.85
N THR A 35 0.22 3.15 -7.16
CA THR A 35 -0.32 2.07 -8.00
C THR A 35 0.60 0.86 -8.05
N GLY A 36 1.92 1.04 -7.99
CA GLY A 36 2.88 -0.05 -7.90
C GLY A 36 2.72 -0.88 -6.63
N ILE A 37 2.62 -0.24 -5.46
CA ILE A 37 2.39 -0.92 -4.16
C ILE A 37 1.09 -1.71 -4.18
N VAL A 38 0.01 -1.12 -4.71
CA VAL A 38 -1.28 -1.81 -4.87
C VAL A 38 -1.16 -3.01 -5.80
N GLY A 39 -0.46 -2.86 -6.93
CA GLY A 39 -0.20 -3.95 -7.88
C GLY A 39 0.56 -5.12 -7.28
N VAL A 40 1.59 -4.84 -6.46
CA VAL A 40 2.35 -5.87 -5.72
C VAL A 40 1.46 -6.65 -4.77
N TYR A 41 0.61 -5.96 -4.00
CA TYR A 41 -0.32 -6.60 -3.07
C TYR A 41 -1.36 -7.47 -3.81
N LEU A 42 -1.93 -6.96 -4.90
CA LEU A 42 -2.87 -7.71 -5.73
C LEU A 42 -2.23 -8.94 -6.37
N GLY A 43 -1.00 -8.82 -6.88
CA GLY A 43 -0.23 -9.94 -7.44
C GLY A 43 0.02 -11.03 -6.39
N PHE A 44 0.41 -10.67 -5.17
CA PHE A 44 0.57 -11.61 -4.07
C PHE A 44 -0.74 -12.32 -3.73
N LYS A 45 -1.86 -11.59 -3.66
CA LYS A 45 -3.20 -12.15 -3.39
C LYS A 45 -3.65 -13.09 -4.50
N LEU A 46 -3.43 -12.72 -5.77
CA LEU A 46 -3.71 -13.58 -6.92
C LEU A 46 -2.91 -14.87 -6.86
N PHE A 47 -1.61 -14.79 -6.56
CA PHE A 47 -0.78 -15.98 -6.41
C PHE A 47 -1.27 -16.89 -5.28
N THR A 48 -1.68 -16.34 -4.13
CA THR A 48 -2.24 -17.13 -3.03
C THR A 48 -3.57 -17.78 -3.40
N TRP A 49 -4.40 -17.12 -4.20
CA TRP A 49 -5.63 -17.73 -4.72
C TRP A 49 -5.34 -18.87 -5.69
N VAL A 50 -4.44 -18.64 -6.65
CA VAL A 50 -4.04 -19.64 -7.64
C VAL A 50 -3.38 -20.84 -6.97
N SER A 51 -2.51 -20.64 -5.99
CA SER A 51 -1.84 -21.73 -5.28
C SER A 51 -2.80 -22.63 -4.49
N VAL A 52 -3.92 -22.10 -3.99
CA VAL A 52 -4.99 -22.91 -3.37
C VAL A 52 -5.66 -23.84 -4.37
N PHE A 53 -5.82 -23.43 -5.63
CA PHE A 53 -6.36 -24.31 -6.68
C PHE A 53 -5.36 -25.41 -7.05
N PHE A 54 -4.07 -25.10 -7.14
CA PHE A 54 -3.03 -26.11 -7.40
C PHE A 54 -2.84 -27.09 -6.24
N ASN A 55 -2.97 -26.64 -4.99
CA ASN A 55 -2.82 -27.49 -3.79
C ASN A 55 -4.03 -28.41 -3.52
N LYS A 56 -5.16 -28.21 -4.21
CA LYS A 56 -6.36 -29.07 -4.11
C LYS A 56 -6.35 -30.26 -5.08
N GLY A 57 -5.31 -30.41 -5.90
CA GLY A 57 -5.20 -31.43 -6.95
C GLY A 57 -4.32 -32.64 -6.62
N VAL A 58 -3.92 -32.84 -5.35
CA VAL A 58 -3.19 -34.02 -4.87
C VAL A 58 -3.96 -34.67 -3.73
#